data_AF-A0A1H6LAQ9-F1
#
_entry.id   AF-A0A1H6LAQ9-F1
#
_cell.length_a   1.000
_cell.length_b   1.000
_cell.length_c   1.000
_cell.angle_alpha   90.00
_cell.angle_beta   90.00
_cell.angle_gamma   90.00
#
_symmetry.space_group_name_H-M   'P 1'
#
loop_
_entity.id
_entity.type
_entity.pdbx_description
1 polymer ?
#
loop_
_entity_poly.entity_id
_entity_poly.type
_entity_poly.pdbx_seq_one_letter_code
_entity_poly.pdbx_strand_id
1 'polypeptide(L)'
;MRLSSTAQLLVKQFDGYLNLDAGVVATKFFGVALKTARAIPEFRTLVNSQLTINVADLANLIDANRRLKLRDDDMNAQQILEFGLMTEHGTAVIPLEVVSDKYLNMSHKSAQAKFNTGELKRLGLNAFRLNTSQKAPILVLVTDLAEFVLTRRKITIAA
;
A
#
# COMPACT_ATOMS: atom_id res chain seq x y z
N MET A 1 -21.27 -0.20 -29.48
CA MET A 1 -20.45 0.32 -28.36
C MET A 1 -19.70 -0.86 -27.76
N ARG A 2 -18.36 -0.89 -27.79
CA ARG A 2 -17.59 -2.00 -27.18
C ARG A 2 -17.59 -1.83 -25.66
N LEU A 3 -18.10 -2.82 -24.92
CA LEU A 3 -18.09 -2.82 -23.46
C LEU A 3 -16.63 -2.93 -22.94
N SER A 4 -16.28 -2.21 -21.87
CA SER A 4 -14.98 -2.35 -21.21
C SER A 4 -14.80 -3.78 -20.67
N SER A 5 -13.55 -4.21 -20.46
CA SER A 5 -13.26 -5.53 -19.88
C SER A 5 -13.95 -5.72 -18.52
N THR A 6 -14.06 -4.65 -17.72
CA THR A 6 -14.77 -4.65 -16.44
C THR A 6 -16.27 -4.80 -16.63
N ALA A 7 -16.85 -4.09 -17.60
CA ALA A 7 -18.27 -4.25 -17.94
C ALA A 7 -18.57 -5.69 -18.41
N GLN A 8 -17.70 -6.30 -19.23
CA GLN A 8 -17.86 -7.70 -19.67
C GLN A 8 -17.80 -8.69 -18.50
N LEU A 9 -16.91 -8.47 -17.53
CA LEU A 9 -16.82 -9.28 -16.32
C LEU A 9 -18.06 -9.14 -15.44
N LEU A 10 -18.57 -7.93 -15.26
CA LEU A 10 -19.79 -7.68 -14.49
C LEU A 10 -21.01 -8.32 -15.17
N VAL A 11 -21.15 -8.17 -16.49
CA VAL A 11 -22.23 -8.83 -17.24
C VAL A 11 -22.13 -10.35 -17.08
N LYS A 12 -20.93 -10.94 -17.10
CA LYS A 12 -20.74 -12.38 -16.88
C LYS A 12 -21.06 -12.81 -15.44
N GLN A 13 -20.72 -11.99 -14.45
CA GLN A 13 -20.95 -12.28 -13.03
C GLN A 13 -22.41 -12.16 -12.63
N PHE A 14 -23.17 -11.30 -13.31
CA PHE A 14 -24.61 -11.13 -13.13
C PHE A 14 -25.38 -11.75 -14.30
N ASP A 15 -24.95 -12.91 -14.82
CA ASP A 15 -25.70 -13.75 -15.76
C ASP A 15 -26.34 -13.02 -16.97
N GLY A 16 -25.72 -11.97 -17.48
CA GLY A 16 -26.20 -11.22 -18.64
C GLY A 16 -27.11 -10.02 -18.33
N TYR A 17 -27.42 -9.74 -17.05
CA TYR A 17 -28.26 -8.61 -16.68
C TYR A 17 -27.56 -7.27 -16.97
N LEU A 18 -28.22 -6.40 -17.74
CA LEU A 18 -27.70 -5.06 -18.08
C LEU A 18 -28.06 -3.98 -17.04
N ASN A 19 -29.08 -4.25 -16.22
CA ASN A 19 -29.53 -3.38 -15.15
C ASN A 19 -29.58 -4.18 -13.84
N LEU A 20 -28.90 -3.69 -12.81
CA LEU A 20 -28.79 -4.34 -11.51
C LEU A 20 -29.64 -3.61 -10.48
N ASP A 21 -30.23 -4.34 -9.54
CA ASP A 21 -30.92 -3.76 -8.39
C ASP A 21 -29.95 -2.92 -7.55
N ALA A 22 -30.32 -1.67 -7.26
CA ALA A 22 -29.47 -0.75 -6.50
C ALA A 22 -29.17 -1.26 -5.08
N GLY A 23 -30.08 -1.97 -4.44
CA GLY A 23 -29.86 -2.56 -3.11
C GLY A 23 -28.82 -3.67 -3.13
N VAL A 24 -28.85 -4.52 -4.17
CA VAL A 24 -27.83 -5.55 -4.39
C VAL A 24 -26.48 -4.92 -4.65
N VAL A 25 -26.41 -3.87 -5.47
CA VAL A 25 -25.15 -3.17 -5.76
C VAL A 25 -24.59 -2.47 -4.51
N ALA A 26 -25.42 -1.74 -3.76
CA ALA A 26 -25.02 -1.09 -2.52
C ALA A 26 -24.39 -2.06 -1.52
N THR A 27 -25.03 -3.22 -1.36
CA THR A 27 -24.55 -4.26 -0.43
C THR A 27 -23.28 -4.93 -0.93
N LYS A 28 -23.23 -5.35 -2.20
CA LYS A 28 -22.10 -6.13 -2.74
C LYS A 28 -20.86 -5.31 -3.07
N PHE A 29 -21.01 -4.06 -3.53
CA PHE A 29 -19.88 -3.24 -3.98
C PHE A 29 -19.46 -2.18 -2.94
N PHE A 30 -20.39 -1.68 -2.14
CA PHE A 30 -20.11 -0.62 -1.17
C PHE A 30 -20.18 -1.10 0.29
N GLY A 31 -20.62 -2.35 0.53
CA GLY A 31 -20.68 -2.93 1.87
C GLY A 31 -21.66 -2.24 2.82
N VAL A 32 -22.61 -1.47 2.28
CA VAL A 32 -23.54 -0.64 3.05
C VAL A 32 -24.98 -0.85 2.62
N ALA A 33 -25.91 -0.57 3.54
CA ALA A 33 -27.34 -0.59 3.22
C ALA A 33 -27.70 0.50 2.19
N LEU A 34 -28.71 0.24 1.36
CA LEU A 34 -29.17 1.15 0.29
C LEU A 34 -29.45 2.57 0.78
N LYS A 35 -30.02 2.72 1.98
CA LYS A 35 -30.29 4.02 2.61
C LYS A 35 -29.02 4.86 2.81
N THR A 36 -27.91 4.20 3.16
CA THR A 36 -26.60 4.81 3.37
C THR A 36 -25.91 5.07 2.03
N ALA A 37 -26.01 4.13 1.09
CA ALA A 37 -25.45 4.29 -0.25
C ALA A 37 -26.06 5.49 -1.00
N ARG A 38 -27.34 5.81 -0.80
CA ARG A 38 -27.99 6.99 -1.40
C ARG A 38 -27.43 8.33 -0.93
N ALA A 39 -26.69 8.36 0.19
CA ALA A 39 -26.00 9.55 0.64
C ALA A 39 -24.70 9.80 -0.15
N ILE A 40 -24.17 8.78 -0.84
CA ILE A 40 -22.99 8.87 -1.69
C ILE A 40 -23.40 9.56 -3.00
N PRO A 41 -22.87 10.75 -3.34
CA PRO A 41 -23.25 11.50 -4.53
C PRO A 41 -23.13 10.70 -5.83
N GLU A 42 -22.05 9.94 -5.97
CA GLU A 42 -21.73 9.13 -7.14
C GLU A 42 -22.65 7.92 -7.26
N PHE A 43 -23.08 7.33 -6.15
CA PHE A 43 -24.06 6.25 -6.17
C PHE A 43 -25.45 6.79 -6.53
N ARG A 44 -25.81 7.97 -6.00
CA ARG A 44 -27.10 8.62 -6.27
C ARG A 44 -27.27 9.00 -7.74
N THR A 45 -26.20 9.39 -8.43
CA THR A 45 -26.24 9.72 -9.86
C THR A 45 -26.35 8.48 -10.75
N LEU A 46 -25.96 7.30 -10.26
CA LEU A 46 -26.04 6.03 -10.98
C LEU A 46 -27.41 5.35 -10.89
N VAL A 47 -28.16 5.62 -9.84
CA VAL A 47 -29.46 4.98 -9.61
C VAL A 47 -30.53 5.71 -10.41
N ASN A 48 -31.17 5.00 -11.34
CA ASN A 48 -32.27 5.56 -12.12
C ASN A 48 -33.59 5.60 -11.31
N SER A 49 -34.64 6.15 -11.94
CA SER A 49 -35.98 6.25 -11.32
C SER A 49 -36.59 4.90 -10.94
N GLN A 50 -36.15 3.81 -11.57
CA GLN A 50 -36.58 2.43 -11.31
C GLN A 50 -35.72 1.72 -10.26
N LEU A 51 -34.85 2.43 -9.54
CA LEU A 51 -33.93 1.88 -8.54
C LEU A 51 -32.97 0.82 -9.10
N THR A 52 -32.61 0.94 -10.37
CA THR A 52 -31.63 0.07 -11.01
C THR A 52 -30.40 0.87 -11.45
N ILE A 53 -29.28 0.17 -11.54
CA ILE A 53 -27.99 0.71 -11.97
C ILE A 53 -27.58 -0.01 -13.25
N ASN A 54 -27.27 0.75 -14.30
CA ASN A 54 -26.77 0.19 -15.54
C ASN A 54 -25.35 -0.37 -15.34
N VAL A 55 -25.10 -1.58 -15.85
CA VAL A 55 -23.80 -2.25 -15.70
C VAL A 55 -22.66 -1.47 -16.35
N ALA A 56 -22.91 -0.77 -17.47
CA ALA A 56 -21.90 0.07 -18.10
C ALA A 56 -21.54 1.27 -17.21
N ASP A 57 -22.51 1.91 -16.57
CA ASP A 57 -22.26 3.06 -15.70
C ASP A 57 -21.60 2.63 -14.38
N LEU A 58 -22.00 1.47 -13.83
CA LEU A 58 -21.31 0.85 -12.70
C LEU A 58 -19.87 0.45 -13.06
N ALA A 59 -19.64 -0.11 -14.25
CA ALA A 59 -18.31 -0.46 -14.72
C ALA A 59 -17.45 0.79 -14.91
N ASN A 60 -17.99 1.87 -15.46
CA ASN A 60 -17.29 3.15 -15.58
C ASN A 60 -16.93 3.72 -14.21
N LEU A 61 -17.83 3.63 -13.21
CA LEU A 61 -17.55 4.05 -11.84
C LEU A 61 -16.51 3.14 -11.19
N ILE A 62 -16.58 1.83 -11.37
CA ILE A 62 -15.57 0.89 -10.83
C ILE A 62 -14.22 1.14 -11.51
N ASP A 63 -14.18 1.36 -12.81
CA ASP A 63 -12.96 1.68 -13.55
C ASP A 63 -12.40 3.04 -13.12
N ALA A 64 -13.26 4.04 -12.87
CA ALA A 64 -12.87 5.34 -12.33
C ALA A 64 -12.38 5.23 -10.88
N ASN A 65 -13.09 4.51 -10.01
CA ASN A 65 -12.69 4.24 -8.64
C ASN A 65 -11.46 3.34 -8.59
N ARG A 66 -11.25 2.46 -9.56
CA ARG A 66 -10.01 1.69 -9.66
C ARG A 66 -8.89 2.59 -10.11
N ARG A 67 -9.10 3.52 -11.05
CA ARG A 67 -8.10 4.55 -11.43
C ARG A 67 -7.82 5.55 -10.32
N LEU A 68 -8.79 5.85 -9.47
CA LEU A 68 -8.63 6.70 -8.29
C LEU A 68 -8.04 5.91 -7.11
N LYS A 69 -8.37 4.63 -6.94
CA LYS A 69 -7.69 3.72 -6.01
C LYS A 69 -6.28 3.38 -6.45
N LEU A 70 -6.00 3.39 -7.75
CA LEU A 70 -4.66 3.41 -8.32
C LEU A 70 -3.93 4.74 -8.04
N ARG A 71 -4.63 5.74 -7.48
CA ARG A 71 -4.03 6.93 -6.85
C ARG A 71 -4.02 6.85 -5.31
N ASP A 72 -4.70 5.87 -4.70
CA ASP A 72 -4.65 5.46 -3.28
C ASP A 72 -3.94 4.08 -3.11
N ASP A 73 -2.94 3.79 -3.96
CA ASP A 73 -2.15 2.54 -3.99
C ASP A 73 -1.11 2.46 -2.85
N ASP A 74 -1.48 2.78 -1.61
CA ASP A 74 -0.58 2.61 -0.47
C ASP A 74 -0.96 1.36 0.35
N MET A 75 -0.74 0.17 -0.24
CA MET A 75 0.16 -0.72 0.49
C MET A 75 1.52 -0.10 0.30
N ASN A 76 1.85 0.84 1.19
CA ASN A 76 2.89 1.82 0.94
C ASN A 76 4.16 1.04 0.53
N ALA A 77 4.93 1.55 -0.41
CA ALA A 77 6.17 0.89 -0.85
C ALA A 77 7.06 0.47 0.34
N GLN A 78 6.89 1.17 1.48
CA GLN A 78 7.48 0.87 2.78
C GLN A 78 7.02 -0.46 3.37
N GLN A 79 5.74 -0.83 3.36
CA GLN A 79 5.18 -2.08 3.88
C GLN A 79 5.58 -3.27 3.02
N ILE A 80 5.57 -3.11 1.69
CA ILE A 80 6.08 -4.13 0.76
C ILE A 80 7.55 -4.40 1.04
N LEU A 81 8.34 -3.33 1.15
CA LEU A 81 9.77 -3.44 1.40
C LEU A 81 10.05 -3.97 2.81
N GLU A 82 9.30 -3.54 3.81
CA GLU A 82 9.38 -4.03 5.19
C GLU A 82 9.13 -5.54 5.24
N PHE A 83 8.06 -6.02 4.61
CA PHE A 83 7.76 -7.45 4.54
C PHE A 83 8.85 -8.23 3.79
N GLY A 84 9.35 -7.68 2.68
CA GLY A 84 10.45 -8.28 1.92
C GLY A 84 11.74 -8.40 2.76
N LEU A 85 12.08 -7.34 3.49
CA LEU A 85 13.24 -7.33 4.40
C LEU A 85 13.05 -8.29 5.58
N MET A 86 11.87 -8.34 6.19
CA MET A 86 11.57 -9.32 7.25
C MET A 86 11.67 -10.75 6.75
N THR A 87 11.21 -11.03 5.53
CA THR A 87 11.30 -12.36 4.91
C THR A 87 12.76 -12.73 4.62
N GLU A 88 13.55 -11.77 4.12
CA GLU A 88 14.96 -11.99 3.80
C GLU A 88 15.80 -12.29 5.05
N HIS A 89 15.58 -11.54 6.14
CA HIS A 89 16.39 -11.63 7.36
C HIS A 89 15.78 -12.54 8.43
N GLY A 90 14.51 -12.93 8.30
CA GLY A 90 13.77 -13.74 9.28
C GLY A 90 13.50 -13.04 10.61
N THR A 91 13.66 -11.71 10.69
CA THR A 91 13.56 -10.92 11.93
C THR A 91 13.10 -9.49 11.64
N ALA A 92 12.46 -8.85 12.64
CA ALA A 92 12.05 -7.44 12.59
C ALA A 92 13.16 -6.46 13.01
N VAL A 93 14.31 -6.97 13.47
CA VAL A 93 15.49 -6.19 13.86
C VAL A 93 16.73 -6.76 13.21
N ILE A 94 17.48 -5.92 12.49
CA ILE A 94 18.67 -6.32 11.73
C ILE A 94 19.92 -5.70 12.37
N PRO A 95 21.01 -6.47 12.56
CA PRO A 95 22.29 -5.91 13.03
C PRO A 95 22.85 -4.86 12.06
N LEU A 96 23.40 -3.77 12.61
CA LEU A 96 23.99 -2.69 11.82
C LEU A 96 25.13 -3.17 10.92
N GLU A 97 25.86 -4.22 11.31
CA GLU A 97 26.89 -4.85 10.47
C GLU A 97 26.32 -5.28 9.11
N VAL A 98 25.22 -6.06 9.13
CA VAL A 98 24.51 -6.51 7.93
C VAL A 98 23.96 -5.32 7.14
N VAL A 99 23.40 -4.33 7.84
CA VAL A 99 22.84 -3.13 7.19
C VAL A 99 23.95 -2.30 6.51
N SER A 100 25.11 -2.18 7.16
CA SER A 100 26.21 -1.33 6.71
C SER A 100 26.82 -1.80 5.39
N ASP A 101 27.05 -3.09 5.28
CA ASP A 101 27.65 -3.66 4.08
C ASP A 101 26.64 -3.69 2.91
N LYS A 102 25.39 -4.09 3.17
CA LYS A 102 24.41 -4.33 2.10
C LYS A 102 23.63 -3.10 1.63
N TYR A 103 23.34 -2.14 2.52
CA TYR A 103 22.46 -1.01 2.20
C TYR A 103 23.15 0.34 2.28
N LEU A 104 24.24 0.47 3.06
CA LEU A 104 24.97 1.72 3.23
C LEU A 104 26.26 1.82 2.41
N ASN A 105 26.73 0.71 1.83
CA ASN A 105 28.01 0.62 1.11
C ASN A 105 29.18 1.17 1.94
N MET A 106 29.22 0.87 3.24
CA MET A 106 30.29 1.30 4.13
C MET A 106 30.64 0.19 5.12
N SER A 107 31.88 0.18 5.62
CA SER A 107 32.31 -0.82 6.59
C SER A 107 31.58 -0.69 7.93
N HIS A 108 31.40 -1.80 8.62
CA HIS A 108 30.81 -1.84 9.96
C HIS A 108 31.46 -0.84 10.93
N LYS A 109 32.80 -0.73 10.92
CA LYS A 109 33.54 0.23 11.75
C LYS A 109 33.16 1.69 11.45
N SER A 110 32.96 2.03 10.18
CA SER A 110 32.52 3.37 9.77
C SER A 110 31.07 3.63 10.21
N ALA A 111 30.17 2.66 10.00
CA ALA A 111 28.78 2.77 10.41
C ALA A 111 28.65 2.90 11.94
N GLN A 112 29.45 2.17 12.71
CA GLN A 112 29.49 2.27 14.17
C GLN A 112 30.02 3.64 14.64
N ALA A 113 31.04 4.19 13.99
CA ALA A 113 31.50 5.55 14.28
C ALA A 113 30.40 6.58 14.01
N LYS A 114 29.70 6.46 12.87
CA LYS A 114 28.57 7.32 12.49
C LYS A 114 27.35 7.16 13.41
N PHE A 115 27.14 5.98 13.98
CA PHE A 115 26.14 5.75 15.01
C PHE A 115 26.48 6.56 16.28
N ASN A 116 27.72 6.43 16.77
CA ASN A 116 28.16 7.08 17.99
C ASN A 116 28.16 8.61 17.90
N THR A 117 28.43 9.18 16.72
CA THR A 117 28.37 10.63 16.49
C THR A 117 26.95 11.16 16.22
N GLY A 118 25.95 10.27 16.11
CA GLY A 118 24.58 10.62 15.73
C GLY A 118 24.40 10.93 14.24
N GLU A 119 25.44 10.75 13.42
CA GLU A 119 25.40 11.01 11.98
C GLU A 119 24.45 10.04 11.25
N LEU A 120 24.34 8.78 11.69
CA LEU A 120 23.36 7.83 11.10
C LEU A 120 21.92 8.35 11.20
N LYS A 121 21.54 8.90 12.36
CA LYS A 121 20.22 9.49 12.56
C LYS A 121 19.99 10.69 11.64
N ARG A 122 21.02 11.51 11.43
CA ARG A 122 20.97 12.64 10.47
C ARG A 122 20.82 12.18 9.01
N LEU A 123 21.32 10.99 8.68
CA LEU A 123 21.13 10.37 7.37
C LEU A 123 19.74 9.72 7.21
N GLY A 124 18.88 9.79 8.23
CA GLY A 124 17.53 9.21 8.21
C GLY A 124 17.51 7.72 8.54
N LEU A 125 18.56 7.16 9.14
CA LEU A 125 18.57 5.78 9.61
C LEU A 125 18.61 5.74 11.14
N ASN A 126 17.49 5.37 11.75
CA ASN A 126 17.43 5.15 13.20
C ASN A 126 18.05 3.79 13.53
N ALA A 127 18.96 3.79 14.50
CA ALA A 127 19.56 2.60 15.05
C ALA A 127 19.58 2.72 16.57
N PHE A 128 19.67 1.60 17.28
CA PHE A 128 19.64 1.56 18.74
C PHE A 128 20.48 0.41 19.29
N ARG A 129 20.75 0.44 20.60
CA ARG A 129 21.35 -0.69 21.33
C ARG A 129 20.37 -1.16 22.39
N LEU A 130 20.39 -2.47 22.66
CA LEU A 130 19.59 -3.07 23.73
C LEU A 130 20.22 -2.90 25.13
N ASN A 131 21.48 -2.46 25.19
CA ASN A 131 22.21 -2.28 26.44
C ASN A 131 23.15 -1.06 26.33
N THR A 132 23.51 -0.47 27.46
CA THR A 132 24.46 0.65 27.58
C THR A 132 25.91 0.23 27.31
N SER A 133 26.20 -1.07 27.30
CA SER A 133 27.53 -1.60 26.95
C SER A 133 27.95 -1.20 25.53
N GLN A 134 29.20 -0.74 25.39
CA GLN A 134 29.80 -0.42 24.09
C GLN A 134 29.99 -1.66 23.19
N LYS A 135 29.96 -2.85 23.78
CA LYS A 135 30.02 -4.14 23.05
C LYS A 135 28.63 -4.65 22.63
N ALA A 136 27.55 -4.00 23.07
CA ALA A 136 26.21 -4.42 22.69
C ALA A 136 26.00 -4.19 21.17
N PRO A 137 25.36 -5.16 20.48
CA PRO A 137 25.09 -5.02 19.05
C PRO A 137 24.20 -3.80 18.81
N ILE A 138 24.52 -3.06 17.75
CA ILE A 138 23.69 -1.96 17.26
C ILE A 138 22.70 -2.58 16.28
N LEU A 139 21.42 -2.29 16.49
CA LEU A 139 20.31 -2.85 15.74
C LEU A 139 19.57 -1.74 15.00
N VAL A 140 18.91 -2.11 13.92
CA VAL A 140 18.07 -1.26 13.07
C VAL A 140 16.72 -1.95 12.93
N LEU A 141 15.62 -1.21 13.11
CA LEU A 141 14.28 -1.76 12.83
C LEU A 141 14.09 -1.91 11.32
N VAL A 142 13.41 -2.97 10.90
CA VAL A 142 13.11 -3.17 9.48
C VAL A 142 12.28 -2.03 8.90
N THR A 143 11.38 -1.44 9.70
CA THR A 143 10.59 -0.26 9.34
C THR A 143 11.47 0.95 8.98
N ASP A 144 12.43 1.28 9.84
CA ASP A 144 13.38 2.39 9.64
C ASP A 144 14.29 2.13 8.44
N LEU A 145 14.71 0.88 8.23
CA LEU A 145 15.51 0.50 7.07
C LEU A 145 14.71 0.63 5.77
N ALA A 146 13.46 0.20 5.75
CA ALA A 146 12.58 0.31 4.60
C ALA A 146 12.38 1.78 4.21
N GLU A 147 12.07 2.64 5.20
CA GLU A 147 11.91 4.09 4.99
C GLU A 147 13.19 4.72 4.43
N PHE A 148 14.34 4.38 5.02
CA PHE A 148 15.64 4.87 4.58
C PHE A 148 15.96 4.47 3.13
N VAL A 149 15.71 3.21 2.75
CA VAL A 149 15.97 2.71 1.41
C VAL A 149 15.08 3.39 0.38
N LEU A 150 13.80 3.59 0.68
CA LEU A 150 12.86 4.28 -0.21
C LEU A 150 13.24 5.74 -0.40
N THR A 151 13.56 6.42 0.71
CA THR A 151 13.98 7.83 0.70
C THR A 151 15.27 8.03 -0.08
N ARG A 152 16.27 7.15 0.09
CA ARG A 152 17.55 7.25 -0.63
C ARG A 152 17.44 6.91 -2.10
N ARG A 153 16.65 5.90 -2.47
CA ARG A 153 16.62 5.40 -3.84
C ARG A 153 15.65 6.17 -4.75
N LYS A 154 14.81 7.07 -4.21
CA LYS A 154 13.71 7.73 -4.96
C LYS A 154 12.89 6.72 -5.78
N ILE A 155 12.77 5.48 -5.29
CA ILE A 155 12.05 4.44 -6.03
C ILE A 155 10.57 4.68 -5.77
N THR A 156 9.90 5.30 -6.72
CA THR A 156 8.48 5.06 -6.93
C THR A 156 8.38 3.64 -7.45
N ILE A 157 8.07 2.68 -6.57
CA ILE A 157 7.73 1.33 -6.99
C ILE A 157 6.36 1.46 -7.64
N ALA A 158 6.33 1.57 -8.96
CA ALA A 158 5.10 1.43 -9.71
C ALA A 158 4.64 -0.01 -9.52
N ALA A 159 3.51 -0.17 -8.83
CA ALA A 159 2.79 -1.43 -8.71
C ALA A 159 2.12 -1.79 -10.04
#